data_AF-A0AAV2K6X0-F1
#
_entry.id   AF-A0AAV2K6X0-F1
#
_cell.length_a   1.000
_cell.length_b   1.000
_cell.length_c   1.000
_cell.angle_alpha   90.00
_cell.angle_beta   90.00
_cell.angle_gamma   90.00
#
_symmetry.space_group_name_H-M   'P 1'
#
loop_
_entity.id
_entity.type
_entity.pdbx_description
1 polymer ?
#
loop_
_entity_poly.entity_id
_entity_poly.type
_entity_poly.pdbx_seq_one_letter_code
_entity_poly.pdbx_strand_id
1 'polypeptide(L)'
;MPGSTLHAGPGGSSMFDPDNMRFIVLLLFVQVSFSELPTLSLLLESPPSPITCLASGFYPNRATLFWTIDGDLLPDGEEPGEILPTVNQTFQMSVDLDVYSVAVEEWSRYKCVFVFKDGTSQSVNITLDKEVIKFTDSPNKMFPVGLVIGVIVGLLVIAIVFIGACKYKQRYSNRAHL
;
A
#
# COMPACT_ATOMS: atom_id res chain seq x y z
N MET A 1 -23.82 -30.04 85.43
CA MET A 1 -23.49 -28.64 85.07
C MET A 1 -22.19 -28.64 84.29
N PRO A 2 -21.93 -27.68 83.39
CA PRO A 2 -22.74 -27.07 82.33
C PRO A 2 -22.02 -27.35 80.96
N GLY A 3 -22.39 -26.86 79.77
CA GLY A 3 -23.08 -25.64 79.35
C GLY A 3 -23.45 -25.76 77.86
N SER A 4 -24.62 -25.25 77.46
CA SER A 4 -24.87 -23.88 76.97
C SER A 4 -24.65 -23.71 75.46
N THR A 5 -25.80 -23.69 74.78
CA THR A 5 -26.16 -23.09 73.49
C THR A 5 -25.30 -21.94 72.98
N LEU A 6 -25.11 -21.83 71.65
CA LEU A 6 -25.04 -20.54 70.95
C LEU A 6 -25.36 -20.64 69.44
N HIS A 7 -26.44 -19.93 69.11
CA HIS A 7 -26.94 -19.35 67.85
C HIS A 7 -26.21 -19.53 66.52
N ALA A 8 -27.03 -19.83 65.51
CA ALA A 8 -26.80 -19.58 64.10
C ALA A 8 -26.74 -18.06 63.80
N GLY A 9 -25.70 -17.64 63.08
CA GLY A 9 -25.67 -16.36 62.37
C GLY A 9 -26.15 -16.54 60.92
N PRO A 10 -26.87 -15.56 60.34
CA PRO A 10 -27.30 -15.62 58.95
C PRO A 10 -26.11 -15.27 58.03
N GLY A 11 -25.47 -16.31 57.49
CA GLY A 11 -24.51 -16.17 56.38
C GLY A 11 -25.27 -15.90 55.09
N GLY A 12 -24.91 -14.81 54.43
CA GLY A 12 -25.64 -14.19 53.33
C GLY A 12 -25.94 -15.12 52.14
N SER A 13 -27.04 -14.81 51.49
CA SER A 13 -27.49 -15.33 50.21
C SER A 13 -26.37 -15.29 49.14
N SER A 14 -25.92 -16.48 48.78
CA SER A 14 -25.54 -16.94 47.44
C SER A 14 -25.19 -15.87 46.39
N MET A 15 -23.89 -15.57 46.27
CA MET A 15 -23.28 -15.02 45.05
C MET A 15 -22.70 -16.12 44.13
N PHE A 16 -22.93 -17.40 44.47
CA PHE A 16 -22.47 -18.54 43.69
C PHE A 16 -23.66 -19.42 43.32
N ASP A 17 -24.46 -18.94 42.38
CA ASP A 17 -25.42 -19.76 41.66
C ASP A 17 -24.71 -20.41 40.46
N PRO A 18 -24.58 -21.76 40.43
CA PRO A 18 -23.86 -22.46 39.38
C PRO A 18 -24.54 -22.39 38.00
N ASP A 19 -25.82 -21.97 37.91
CA ASP A 19 -26.51 -21.82 36.64
C ASP A 19 -26.14 -20.52 35.92
N ASN A 20 -25.73 -19.47 36.65
CA ASN A 20 -25.29 -18.20 36.06
C ASN A 20 -23.80 -18.20 35.66
N MET A 21 -23.00 -19.12 36.21
CA MET A 21 -21.59 -19.27 35.83
C MET A 21 -21.42 -19.88 34.44
N ARG A 22 -22.43 -20.61 33.94
CA ARG A 22 -22.46 -21.14 32.58
C ARG A 22 -22.54 -20.04 31.53
N PHE A 23 -23.30 -18.97 31.78
CA PHE A 23 -23.39 -17.84 30.86
C PHE A 23 -22.12 -17.01 30.81
N ILE A 24 -21.48 -16.75 31.95
CA ILE A 24 -20.20 -16.02 32.00
C ILE A 24 -19.11 -16.81 31.28
N VAL A 25 -19.04 -18.13 31.49
CA VAL A 25 -18.10 -19.00 30.80
C VAL A 25 -18.37 -19.05 29.30
N LEU A 26 -19.63 -19.11 28.86
CA LEU A 26 -20.00 -19.00 27.44
C LEU A 26 -19.61 -17.64 26.84
N LEU A 27 -19.82 -16.52 27.57
CA LEU A 27 -19.41 -15.18 27.15
C LEU A 27 -17.88 -15.04 27.08
N LEU A 28 -17.14 -15.74 27.95
CA LEU A 28 -15.68 -15.83 27.91
C LEU A 28 -15.15 -16.75 26.81
N PHE A 29 -15.94 -17.73 26.34
CA PHE A 29 -15.62 -18.51 25.14
C PHE A 29 -16.00 -17.78 23.84
N VAL A 30 -16.89 -16.79 23.90
CA VAL A 30 -17.18 -15.85 22.80
C VAL A 30 -16.19 -14.67 22.83
N GLN A 31 -14.90 -14.94 23.04
CA GLN A 31 -13.84 -14.04 22.59
C GLN A 31 -13.78 -14.19 21.06
N VAL A 32 -14.67 -13.52 20.34
CA VAL A 32 -14.57 -13.41 18.88
C VAL A 32 -13.26 -12.71 18.59
N SER A 33 -12.21 -13.48 18.30
CA SER A 33 -11.01 -12.99 17.64
C SER A 33 -11.41 -12.70 16.20
N PHE A 34 -11.94 -11.50 15.98
CA PHE A 34 -12.22 -11.02 14.64
C PHE A 34 -10.89 -10.87 13.92
N SER A 35 -10.70 -11.60 12.83
CA SER A 35 -9.55 -11.45 11.96
C SER A 35 -10.03 -10.84 10.65
N GLU A 36 -9.38 -9.77 10.24
CA GLU A 36 -9.64 -9.11 8.96
C GLU A 36 -8.47 -9.41 8.03
N LEU A 37 -8.77 -10.04 6.88
CA LEU A 37 -7.77 -10.29 5.85
C LEU A 37 -7.41 -8.98 5.13
N PRO A 38 -6.14 -8.81 4.70
CA PRO A 38 -5.74 -7.63 3.96
C PRO A 38 -6.34 -7.61 2.56
N THR A 39 -6.41 -6.40 2.01
CA THR A 39 -6.39 -6.21 0.55
C THR A 39 -4.95 -6.13 0.09
N LEU A 40 -4.57 -6.96 -0.90
CA LEU A 40 -3.24 -6.91 -1.53
C LEU A 40 -3.27 -6.09 -2.81
N SER A 41 -2.25 -5.26 -3.01
CA SER A 41 -2.03 -4.48 -4.22
C SER A 41 -0.56 -4.43 -4.58
N LEU A 42 -0.25 -4.43 -5.88
CA LEU A 42 1.10 -4.25 -6.41
C LEU A 42 1.24 -2.83 -6.96
N LEU A 43 2.25 -2.10 -6.49
CA LEU A 43 2.55 -0.74 -6.90
C LEU A 43 3.91 -0.70 -7.61
N LEU A 44 3.96 -0.10 -8.79
CA LEU A 44 5.18 0.22 -9.51
C LEU A 44 5.16 1.71 -9.84
N GLU A 45 6.06 2.51 -9.26
CA GLU A 45 6.08 3.95 -9.50
C GLU A 45 6.75 4.34 -10.82
N SER A 46 7.93 3.78 -11.11
CA SER A 46 8.67 4.01 -12.36
C SER A 46 9.74 2.96 -12.52
N PRO A 47 9.90 2.29 -13.67
CA PRO A 47 11.15 1.59 -13.97
C PRO A 47 12.31 2.60 -13.81
N PRO A 48 13.37 2.27 -13.07
CA PRO A 48 13.76 0.93 -12.68
C PRO A 48 13.31 0.53 -11.25
N SER A 49 12.58 1.35 -10.51
CA SER A 49 12.15 1.12 -9.10
C SER A 49 11.63 -0.28 -8.77
N PRO A 50 11.79 -0.74 -7.51
CA PRO A 50 11.22 -1.99 -7.03
C PRO A 50 9.71 -2.03 -7.18
N ILE A 51 9.18 -3.26 -7.23
CA ILE A 51 7.75 -3.50 -7.14
C ILE A 51 7.38 -3.63 -5.67
N THR A 52 6.52 -2.74 -5.19
CA THR A 52 6.03 -2.77 -3.81
C THR A 52 4.75 -3.59 -3.75
N CYS A 53 4.73 -4.65 -2.95
CA CYS A 53 3.50 -5.30 -2.54
C CYS A 53 2.98 -4.65 -1.26
N LEU A 54 1.76 -4.14 -1.29
CA LEU A 54 1.09 -3.52 -0.13
C LEU A 54 -0.06 -4.41 0.34
N ALA A 55 -0.06 -4.71 1.64
CA ALA A 55 -1.17 -5.31 2.37
C ALA A 55 -1.82 -4.25 3.25
N SER A 56 -3.13 -4.02 3.12
CA SER A 56 -3.85 -2.99 3.88
C SER A 56 -5.14 -3.52 4.49
N GLY A 57 -5.54 -2.96 5.65
CA GLY A 57 -6.83 -3.27 6.27
C GLY A 57 -6.85 -4.56 7.07
N PHE A 58 -5.70 -5.10 7.48
CA PHE A 58 -5.67 -6.35 8.25
C PHE A 58 -5.69 -6.12 9.77
N TYR A 59 -6.18 -7.12 10.50
CA TYR A 59 -6.16 -7.18 11.96
C TYR A 59 -6.11 -8.64 12.42
N PRO A 60 -5.34 -9.00 13.47
CA PRO A 60 -4.46 -8.14 14.29
C PRO A 60 -3.11 -7.83 13.60
N ASN A 61 -2.25 -7.03 14.22
CA ASN A 61 -0.92 -6.66 13.67
C ASN A 61 0.13 -7.79 13.62
N ARG A 62 -0.27 -9.03 13.92
CA ARG A 62 0.65 -10.18 14.00
C ARG A 62 0.64 -10.95 12.69
N ALA A 63 1.23 -10.35 11.66
CA ALA A 63 1.30 -10.94 10.32
C ALA A 63 2.72 -10.85 9.74
N THR A 64 2.93 -11.57 8.64
CA THR A 64 4.13 -11.50 7.79
C THR A 64 3.67 -11.29 6.35
N LEU A 65 4.43 -10.49 5.61
CA LEU A 65 4.30 -10.28 4.17
C LEU A 65 5.66 -10.54 3.53
N PHE A 66 5.71 -11.40 2.51
CA PHE A 66 6.95 -11.80 1.86
C PHE A 66 6.73 -12.19 0.41
N TRP A 67 7.81 -12.21 -0.36
CA TRP A 67 7.82 -12.69 -1.73
C TRP A 67 8.24 -14.16 -1.80
N THR A 68 7.59 -14.91 -2.69
CA THR A 68 7.98 -16.28 -3.06
C THR A 68 8.23 -16.37 -4.55
N ILE A 69 9.21 -17.19 -4.95
CA ILE A 69 9.45 -17.57 -6.33
C ILE A 69 9.15 -19.06 -6.50
N ASP A 70 8.24 -19.41 -7.40
CA ASP A 70 7.84 -20.81 -7.66
C ASP A 70 7.36 -21.57 -6.38
N GLY A 71 6.96 -20.82 -5.34
CA GLY A 71 6.51 -21.35 -4.04
C GLY A 71 7.57 -21.35 -2.94
N ASP A 72 8.84 -21.09 -3.28
CA ASP A 72 9.94 -21.00 -2.31
C ASP A 72 10.12 -19.56 -1.82
N LEU A 73 10.43 -19.41 -0.52
CA LEU A 73 10.72 -18.11 0.08
C LEU A 73 11.97 -17.50 -0.58
N LEU A 74 11.88 -16.22 -0.98
CA LEU A 74 13.02 -15.53 -1.55
C LEU A 74 14.10 -15.32 -0.47
N PRO A 75 15.40 -15.57 -0.74
CA PRO A 75 16.47 -15.46 0.26
C PRO A 75 16.58 -14.08 0.93
N ASP A 76 16.24 -13.01 0.21
CA ASP A 76 16.24 -11.63 0.69
C ASP A 76 14.84 -11.16 1.17
N GLY A 77 13.83 -12.04 1.11
CA GLY A 77 12.42 -11.72 1.40
C GLY A 77 12.01 -11.85 2.87
N GLU A 78 12.96 -12.05 3.78
CA GLU A 78 12.69 -12.19 5.22
C GLU A 78 12.62 -10.85 5.96
N GLU A 79 12.90 -9.70 5.32
CA GLU A 79 12.66 -8.42 5.98
C GLU A 79 11.14 -8.16 6.06
N PRO A 80 10.52 -8.23 7.26
CA PRO A 80 9.12 -7.89 7.40
C PRO A 80 9.02 -6.40 7.14
N GLY A 81 8.50 -6.03 5.97
CA GLY A 81 8.49 -4.61 5.66
C GLY A 81 7.53 -3.84 6.58
N GLU A 82 7.66 -2.52 6.53
CA GLU A 82 7.26 -1.65 7.64
C GLU A 82 5.77 -1.76 7.96
N ILE A 83 5.44 -2.06 9.23
CA ILE A 83 4.05 -2.06 9.71
C ILE A 83 3.69 -0.63 10.09
N LEU A 84 2.86 0.00 9.27
CA LEU A 84 2.32 1.32 9.54
C LEU A 84 0.91 1.18 10.15
N PRO A 85 0.63 1.78 11.32
CA PRO A 85 -0.72 1.78 11.88
C PRO A 85 -1.63 2.67 11.03
N THR A 86 -2.81 2.17 10.65
CA THR A 86 -3.85 2.98 10.02
C THR A 86 -4.74 3.63 11.08
N VAL A 87 -5.31 4.81 10.80
CA VAL A 87 -6.16 5.60 11.72
C VAL A 87 -7.36 4.81 12.28
N ASN A 88 -7.81 3.77 11.58
CA ASN A 88 -9.04 3.03 11.87
C ASN A 88 -8.83 1.72 12.66
N GLN A 89 -7.73 1.58 13.41
CA GLN A 89 -7.35 0.36 14.17
C GLN A 89 -6.99 -0.88 13.31
N THR A 90 -6.91 -0.74 11.99
CA THR A 90 -6.34 -1.74 11.09
C THR A 90 -4.88 -1.41 10.79
N PHE A 91 -4.17 -2.38 10.21
CA PHE A 91 -2.75 -2.26 9.89
C PHE A 91 -2.52 -2.31 8.38
N GLN A 92 -1.39 -1.74 7.98
CA GLN A 92 -0.84 -1.91 6.64
C GLN A 92 0.64 -2.30 6.74
N MET A 93 1.13 -3.07 5.77
CA MET A 93 2.54 -3.38 5.61
C MET A 93 2.87 -3.54 4.14
N SER A 94 4.13 -3.28 3.78
CA SER A 94 4.60 -3.41 2.41
C SER A 94 5.88 -4.22 2.32
N VAL A 95 6.18 -4.82 1.18
CA VAL A 95 7.49 -5.46 0.91
C VAL A 95 7.86 -5.27 -0.55
N ASP A 96 9.12 -4.93 -0.78
CA ASP A 96 9.64 -4.58 -2.09
C ASP A 96 10.29 -5.78 -2.78
N LEU A 97 10.23 -5.80 -4.12
CA LEU A 97 10.87 -6.80 -4.97
C LEU A 97 11.61 -6.13 -6.12
N ASP A 98 12.92 -6.40 -6.19
CA ASP A 98 13.79 -5.97 -7.26
C ASP A 98 13.71 -6.93 -8.45
N VAL A 99 13.14 -6.48 -9.57
CA VAL A 99 13.01 -7.27 -10.82
C VAL A 99 13.81 -6.70 -12.00
N TYR A 100 14.75 -5.80 -11.73
CA TYR A 100 15.55 -5.05 -12.72
C TYR A 100 16.15 -5.91 -13.84
N SER A 101 16.57 -7.15 -13.51
CA SER A 101 17.24 -8.07 -14.42
C SER A 101 16.35 -9.23 -14.90
N VAL A 102 15.06 -9.21 -14.53
CA VAL A 102 14.12 -10.31 -14.78
C VAL A 102 13.18 -9.94 -15.93
N ALA A 103 13.10 -10.80 -16.94
CA ALA A 103 12.17 -10.62 -18.05
C ALA A 103 10.72 -10.64 -17.56
N VAL A 104 9.86 -9.80 -18.14
CA VAL A 104 8.44 -9.67 -17.76
C VAL A 104 7.70 -11.00 -17.89
N GLU A 105 8.12 -11.84 -18.83
CA GLU A 105 7.57 -13.18 -19.06
C GLU A 105 7.76 -14.12 -17.86
N GLU A 106 8.77 -13.87 -17.04
CA GLU A 106 9.10 -14.67 -15.85
C GLU A 106 8.49 -14.12 -14.56
N TRP A 107 7.81 -12.96 -14.62
CA TRP A 107 7.22 -12.32 -13.45
C TRP A 107 6.12 -13.15 -12.79
N SER A 108 5.40 -13.96 -13.58
CA SER A 108 4.34 -14.85 -13.10
C SER A 108 4.78 -15.87 -12.05
N ARG A 109 6.10 -16.10 -11.92
CA ARG A 109 6.70 -16.98 -10.90
C ARG A 109 6.74 -16.35 -9.52
N TYR A 110 6.62 -15.02 -9.43
CA TYR A 110 6.66 -14.28 -8.18
C TYR A 110 5.25 -14.12 -7.61
N LYS A 111 5.10 -14.42 -6.32
CA LYS A 111 3.88 -14.17 -5.55
C LYS A 111 4.22 -13.43 -4.29
N CYS A 112 3.44 -12.40 -4.00
CA CYS A 112 3.45 -11.77 -2.70
C CYS A 112 2.44 -12.50 -1.80
N VAL A 113 2.88 -12.93 -0.63
CA VAL A 113 2.11 -13.80 0.27
C VAL A 113 1.99 -13.14 1.65
N PHE A 114 0.76 -13.02 2.10
CA PHE A 114 0.39 -12.59 3.46
C PHE A 114 -0.03 -13.80 4.29
N VAL A 115 0.48 -13.88 5.53
CA VAL A 115 0.10 -14.92 6.50
C VAL A 115 0.02 -14.32 7.91
N PHE A 116 -0.98 -14.73 8.70
CA PHE A 116 -1.01 -14.44 10.14
C PHE A 116 -0.03 -15.33 10.91
N LYS A 117 0.71 -14.74 11.86
CA LYS A 117 1.70 -15.45 12.70
C LYS A 117 1.07 -16.35 13.76
N ASP A 118 -0.24 -16.30 13.93
CA ASP A 118 -0.98 -17.15 14.87
C ASP A 118 -1.25 -18.57 14.34
N GLY A 119 -0.79 -18.89 13.13
CA GLY A 119 -0.94 -20.21 12.53
C GLY A 119 -2.33 -20.45 11.92
N THR A 120 -3.17 -19.42 11.83
CA THR A 120 -4.43 -19.49 11.11
C THR A 120 -4.13 -19.80 9.63
N SER A 121 -4.80 -20.79 9.05
CA SER A 121 -4.64 -21.20 7.64
C SER A 121 -5.10 -20.15 6.62
N GLN A 122 -5.41 -18.93 7.06
CA GLN A 122 -5.85 -17.84 6.22
C GLN A 122 -4.62 -17.12 5.67
N SER A 123 -4.30 -17.42 4.41
CA SER A 123 -3.30 -16.71 3.63
C SER A 123 -3.95 -16.03 2.44
N VAL A 124 -3.44 -14.86 2.08
CA VAL A 124 -3.84 -14.13 0.87
C VAL A 124 -2.58 -13.99 0.02
N ASN A 125 -2.69 -14.21 -1.28
CA ASN A 125 -1.57 -13.98 -2.18
C ASN A 125 -2.04 -13.25 -3.45
N ILE A 126 -1.10 -12.55 -4.07
CA ILE A 126 -1.27 -11.94 -5.38
C ILE A 126 -0.06 -12.31 -6.24
N THR A 127 -0.32 -12.81 -7.45
CA THR A 127 0.73 -13.11 -8.43
C THR A 127 1.19 -11.81 -9.09
N LEU A 128 2.49 -11.68 -9.28
CA LEU A 128 3.06 -10.63 -10.08
C LEU A 128 2.78 -10.92 -11.56
N ASP A 129 1.77 -10.25 -12.13
CA ASP A 129 1.40 -10.39 -13.54
C ASP A 129 1.46 -9.04 -14.25
N LYS A 130 1.81 -9.09 -15.54
CA LYS A 130 1.92 -7.94 -16.45
C LYS A 130 0.63 -7.13 -16.52
N GLU A 131 -0.53 -7.77 -16.31
CA GLU A 131 -1.83 -7.10 -16.33
C GLU A 131 -2.09 -6.26 -15.08
N VAL A 132 -1.52 -6.64 -13.93
CA VAL A 132 -1.65 -5.90 -12.66
C VAL A 132 -0.85 -4.59 -12.72
N ILE A 133 0.23 -4.56 -13.50
CA ILE A 133 1.15 -3.40 -13.68
C ILE A 133 0.67 -2.43 -14.78
N LYS A 134 -0.54 -2.58 -15.32
CA LYS A 134 -1.08 -1.66 -16.34
C LYS A 134 -1.37 -0.22 -15.87
N PHE A 135 -1.15 0.12 -14.59
CA PHE A 135 -1.54 1.43 -14.02
C PHE A 135 -0.38 2.27 -13.51
N THR A 136 0.61 2.56 -14.37
CA THR A 136 1.47 3.76 -14.22
C THR A 136 2.17 4.15 -15.52
N ASP A 137 1.84 3.55 -16.66
CA ASP A 137 2.00 4.26 -17.93
C ASP A 137 0.83 5.23 -18.07
N SER A 138 0.72 6.17 -17.12
CA SER A 138 0.44 7.51 -17.58
C SER A 138 1.69 7.83 -18.38
N PRO A 139 1.68 7.76 -19.74
CA PRO A 139 2.78 8.34 -20.47
C PRO A 139 2.84 9.72 -19.89
N ASN A 140 4.01 10.07 -19.37
CA ASN A 140 4.28 11.41 -18.89
C ASN A 140 3.46 12.33 -19.78
N LYS A 141 2.59 13.16 -19.22
CA LYS A 141 2.13 14.35 -19.93
C LYS A 141 3.34 15.30 -20.08
N MET A 142 4.48 14.75 -20.52
CA MET A 142 5.48 15.39 -21.31
C MET A 142 4.70 15.84 -22.54
N PHE A 143 4.15 17.05 -22.44
CA PHE A 143 3.81 17.84 -23.62
C PHE A 143 4.86 17.54 -24.68
N PRO A 144 4.47 17.18 -25.92
CA PRO A 144 5.40 16.69 -26.91
C PRO A 144 6.57 17.68 -26.97
N VAL A 145 7.74 17.27 -26.48
CA VAL A 145 8.88 18.18 -26.26
C VAL A 145 9.24 18.84 -27.59
N GLY A 146 9.06 18.10 -28.69
CA GLY A 146 9.17 18.62 -30.06
C GLY A 146 8.19 19.77 -30.39
N LEU A 147 6.96 19.75 -29.88
CA LEU A 147 5.99 20.84 -30.07
C LEU A 147 6.37 22.07 -29.28
N VAL A 148 6.86 21.91 -28.04
CA VAL A 148 7.31 23.04 -27.20
C VAL A 148 8.55 23.69 -27.82
N ILE A 149 9.54 22.89 -28.23
CA ILE A 149 10.74 23.39 -28.93
C ILE A 149 10.34 24.05 -30.24
N GLY A 150 9.42 23.46 -31.01
CA GLY A 150 8.92 24.01 -32.28
C GLY A 150 8.27 25.39 -32.11
N VAL A 151 7.45 25.56 -31.06
CA VAL A 151 6.81 26.86 -30.75
C VAL A 151 7.85 27.91 -30.37
N ILE A 152 8.82 27.56 -29.51
CA ILE A 152 9.88 28.50 -29.09
C ILE A 152 10.70 28.96 -30.30
N VAL A 153 11.15 28.03 -31.14
CA VAL A 153 11.92 28.33 -32.36
C VAL A 153 11.08 29.18 -33.33
N GLY A 154 9.81 28.83 -33.51
CA GLY A 154 8.89 29.59 -34.37
C GLY A 154 8.73 31.04 -33.92
N LEU A 155 8.51 31.28 -32.62
CA LEU A 155 8.38 32.63 -32.06
C LEU A 155 9.66 33.45 -32.20
N LEU A 156 10.83 32.83 -32.02
CA LEU A 156 12.13 33.50 -32.20
C LEU A 156 12.34 33.95 -33.66
N VAL A 157 12.01 33.10 -34.63
CA VAL A 157 12.11 33.44 -36.07
C VAL A 157 11.16 34.60 -36.41
N ILE A 158 9.91 34.55 -35.94
CA ILE A 158 8.93 35.62 -36.16
C ILE A 158 9.43 36.94 -35.55
N ALA A 159 9.99 36.92 -34.35
CA ALA A 159 10.54 38.11 -33.71
C ALA A 159 11.70 38.71 -34.52
N ILE A 160 12.62 37.89 -35.04
CA ILE A 160 13.74 38.34 -35.89
C ILE A 160 13.23 38.99 -37.19
N VAL A 161 12.26 38.35 -37.85
CA VAL A 161 11.65 38.89 -39.08
C VAL A 161 10.95 40.23 -38.79
N PHE A 162 10.21 40.32 -37.68
CA PHE A 162 9.51 41.54 -37.28
C PHE A 162 10.50 42.68 -36.98
N ILE A 163 11.55 42.41 -36.21
CA ILE A 163 12.62 43.39 -35.92
C ILE A 163 13.30 43.84 -37.22
N GLY A 164 13.60 42.90 -38.12
CA GLY A 164 14.17 43.19 -39.44
C GLY A 164 13.26 44.08 -40.29
N ALA A 165 11.97 43.77 -40.35
CA ALA A 165 10.97 44.57 -41.08
C ALA A 165 10.81 45.97 -40.49
N CYS A 166 10.77 46.10 -39.16
CA CYS A 166 10.74 47.40 -38.47
C CYS A 166 11.97 48.25 -38.80
N LYS A 167 13.18 47.66 -38.74
CA LYS A 167 14.43 48.35 -39.10
C LYS A 167 14.50 48.72 -40.58
N TYR A 168 14.03 47.83 -41.46
CA TYR A 168 13.96 48.09 -42.90
C TYR A 168 13.02 49.26 -43.21
N LYS A 169 11.81 49.27 -42.63
CA LYS A 169 10.85 50.36 -42.79
C LYS A 169 11.40 51.69 -42.26
N GLN A 170 12.08 51.67 -41.12
CA GLN A 170 12.74 52.85 -40.56
C GLN A 170 13.85 53.39 -41.48
N ARG A 171 14.68 52.51 -42.05
CA ARG A 171 15.72 52.88 -43.03
C ARG A 171 15.13 53.40 -44.35
N TYR A 172 14.04 52.81 -44.83
CA TYR A 172 13.33 53.26 -46.03
C TYR A 172 12.71 54.65 -45.83
N SER A 173 12.03 54.88 -44.69
CA SER A 173 11.48 56.20 -44.32
C SER A 173 12.56 57.28 -44.21
N ASN A 174 13.73 56.95 -43.67
CA ASN A 174 14.85 57.91 -43.57
C ASN A 174 15.50 58.21 -44.92
N ARG A 175 15.42 57.29 -45.90
CA ARG A 175 15.91 57.50 -47.27
C ARG A 175 14.94 58.26 -48.17
N ALA A 176 13.67 58.34 -47.81
CA ALA A 176 12.65 59.08 -48.56
C ALA A 176 12.63 60.60 -48.22
N HIS A 177 13.43 61.06 -47.26
CA HIS A 177 13.56 62.46 -46.83
C HIS A 177 14.95 63.07 -47.15
N LEU A 178 15.77 62.40 -47.96
CA LEU A 178 17.00 62.90 -48.58
C LEU A 178 16.76 63.03 -50.09
#